data_AF-A0A849TU69-F1
#
_entry.id   AF-A0A849TU69-F1
#
_cell.length_a   1.000
_cell.length_b   1.000
_cell.length_c   1.000
_cell.angle_alpha   90.00
_cell.angle_beta   90.00
_cell.angle_gamma   90.00
#
_symmetry.space_group_name_H-M   'P 1'
#
loop_
_entity.id
_entity.type
_entity.pdbx_description
1 polymer ?
#
loop_
_entity_poly.entity_id
_entity_poly.type
_entity_poly.pdbx_seq_one_letter_code
_entity_poly.pdbx_strand_id
1 'polypeptide(L)'
;MRKCLIGAAVALLIGAAPAVAQDVGVASCDSFLKTYSTCVSAKVAEAQRPQMTATYDALKKNFVDVAKTAEGKAQLDGVCKQTAAKMKEQLAGLNCAW
;
A
#
# COMPACT_ATOMS: atom_id res chain seq x y z
N MET A 1 44.77 14.62 -32.23
CA MET A 1 43.30 14.51 -32.20
C MET A 1 42.80 15.09 -30.88
N ARG A 2 41.85 16.03 -30.97
CA ARG A 2 40.91 16.58 -29.96
C ARG A 2 41.32 16.65 -28.48
N LYS A 3 41.73 17.88 -28.13
CA LYS A 3 41.70 18.63 -26.85
C LYS A 3 40.72 18.17 -25.76
N CYS A 4 41.20 18.24 -24.52
CA CYS A 4 40.50 18.17 -23.24
C CYS A 4 39.22 19.01 -23.20
N LEU A 5 38.14 18.48 -22.62
CA LEU A 5 37.23 19.25 -21.76
C LEU A 5 36.69 18.36 -20.64
N ILE A 6 37.05 18.78 -19.43
CA ILE A 6 36.43 18.46 -18.16
C ILE A 6 34.95 18.83 -18.26
N GLY A 7 34.07 17.85 -18.14
CA GLY A 7 32.62 18.02 -18.13
C GLY A 7 32.06 17.45 -16.83
N ALA A 8 31.31 18.28 -16.11
CA ALA A 8 30.83 18.09 -14.76
C ALA A 8 30.20 16.71 -14.48
N ALA A 9 30.47 16.23 -13.26
CA ALA A 9 29.73 15.17 -12.62
C ALA A 9 28.22 15.48 -12.63
N VAL A 10 27.44 14.63 -13.30
CA VAL A 10 26.05 14.39 -12.93
C VAL A 10 25.92 12.89 -12.81
N ALA A 11 26.26 12.38 -11.63
CA ALA A 11 25.79 11.08 -11.21
C ALA A 11 24.26 11.17 -11.18
N LEU A 12 23.60 10.68 -12.24
CA LEU A 12 22.21 10.30 -12.19
C LEU A 12 22.11 9.11 -11.24
N LEU A 13 22.14 9.42 -9.94
CA LEU A 13 21.52 8.59 -8.93
C LEU A 13 20.05 8.57 -9.29
N ILE A 14 19.65 7.58 -10.08
CA ILE A 14 18.28 7.12 -10.10
C ILE A 14 18.02 6.68 -8.67
N GLY A 15 17.54 7.61 -7.86
CA GLY A 15 16.88 7.29 -6.62
C GLY A 15 15.70 6.43 -7.01
N ALA A 16 15.90 5.11 -6.99
CA ALA A 16 14.84 4.24 -6.53
C ALA A 16 14.53 4.76 -5.13
N ALA A 17 13.59 5.70 -5.04
CA ALA A 17 12.97 6.02 -3.78
C ALA A 17 12.64 4.65 -3.18
N PRO A 18 13.13 4.33 -1.97
CA PRO A 18 12.65 3.13 -1.32
C PRO A 18 11.14 3.23 -1.43
N ALA A 19 10.49 2.15 -1.86
CA ALA A 19 9.06 2.02 -1.68
C ALA A 19 8.83 2.05 -0.17
N VAL A 20 8.93 3.23 0.43
CA VAL A 20 8.28 3.58 1.66
C VAL A 20 6.87 3.14 1.36
N ALA A 21 6.47 2.05 2.00
CA ALA A 21 5.10 1.62 1.96
C ALA A 21 4.32 2.90 2.26
N GLN A 22 3.68 3.47 1.23
CA GLN A 22 3.07 4.78 1.37
C GLN A 22 1.91 4.54 2.33
N ASP A 23 2.15 4.90 3.59
CA ASP A 23 1.13 4.83 4.61
C ASP A 23 0.07 5.86 4.25
N VAL A 24 -1.18 5.50 4.47
CA VAL A 24 -2.33 6.37 4.22
C VAL A 24 -2.29 7.55 5.20
N GLY A 25 -1.62 7.37 6.35
CA GLY A 25 -1.48 8.38 7.38
C GLY A 25 -2.76 8.53 8.21
N VAL A 26 -3.59 7.48 8.20
CA VAL A 26 -4.83 7.34 8.97
C VAL A 26 -4.74 6.00 9.67
N ALA A 27 -4.63 6.03 11.00
CA ALA A 27 -4.26 4.84 11.79
C ALA A 27 -5.16 3.62 11.53
N SER A 28 -6.47 3.82 11.36
CA SER A 28 -7.41 2.75 11.05
C SER A 28 -7.19 2.14 9.66
N CYS A 29 -6.84 2.95 8.66
CA CYS A 29 -6.46 2.48 7.33
C CYS A 29 -5.15 1.69 7.38
N ASP A 30 -4.12 2.23 8.02
CA ASP A 30 -2.80 1.61 8.08
C ASP A 30 -2.85 0.28 8.84
N SER A 31 -3.60 0.22 9.95
CA SER A 31 -3.86 -1.01 10.68
C SER A 31 -4.59 -2.04 9.83
N PHE A 32 -5.69 -1.65 9.18
CA PHE A 32 -6.45 -2.54 8.30
C PHE A 32 -5.57 -3.12 7.18
N LEU A 33 -4.84 -2.26 6.48
CA LEU A 33 -4.03 -2.65 5.33
C LEU A 33 -2.92 -3.63 5.75
N LYS A 34 -2.24 -3.36 6.87
CA LYS A 34 -1.23 -4.25 7.44
C LYS A 34 -1.83 -5.61 7.83
N THR A 35 -2.96 -5.61 8.52
CA THR A 35 -3.65 -6.83 8.92
C THR A 35 -4.08 -7.67 7.73
N TYR A 36 -4.70 -7.05 6.72
CA TYR A 36 -5.16 -7.75 5.51
C TYR A 36 -3.98 -8.38 4.76
N SER A 37 -2.91 -7.62 4.49
CA SER A 37 -1.74 -8.13 3.77
C SER A 37 -1.03 -9.25 4.53
N THR A 38 -0.94 -9.14 5.86
CA THR A 38 -0.43 -10.22 6.72
C THR A 38 -1.28 -11.47 6.62
N CYS A 39 -2.62 -11.34 6.63
CA CYS A 39 -3.47 -12.51 6.48
C CYS A 39 -3.35 -13.15 5.10
N VAL A 40 -3.41 -12.36 4.03
CA VAL A 40 -3.34 -12.91 2.67
C VAL A 40 -2.03 -13.64 2.44
N SER A 41 -0.89 -13.06 2.87
CA SER A 41 0.41 -13.72 2.72
C SER A 41 0.50 -15.03 3.50
N ALA A 42 -0.07 -15.11 4.71
CA ALA A 42 0.08 -16.24 5.61
C ALA A 42 -1.00 -17.34 5.49
N LYS A 43 -2.22 -17.00 5.07
CA LYS A 43 -3.39 -17.88 5.17
C LYS A 43 -4.07 -18.21 3.84
N VAL A 44 -3.88 -17.39 2.81
CA VAL A 44 -4.48 -17.63 1.49
C VAL A 44 -3.61 -18.60 0.69
N ALA A 45 -4.25 -19.54 -0.01
CA ALA A 45 -3.56 -20.50 -0.88
C ALA A 45 -2.77 -19.79 -1.99
N GLU A 46 -1.62 -20.35 -2.38
CA GLU A 46 -0.71 -19.68 -3.32
C GLU A 46 -1.37 -19.32 -4.66
N ALA A 47 -2.26 -20.17 -5.16
CA ALA A 47 -3.00 -19.95 -6.40
C ALA A 47 -3.93 -18.72 -6.35
N GLN A 48 -4.38 -18.31 -5.17
CA GLN A 48 -5.33 -17.20 -4.99
C GLN A 48 -4.65 -15.90 -4.53
N ARG A 49 -3.47 -16.00 -3.89
CA ARG A 49 -2.73 -14.84 -3.37
C ARG A 49 -2.48 -13.74 -4.40
N PRO A 50 -2.02 -14.01 -5.65
CA PRO A 50 -1.74 -12.95 -6.61
C PRO A 50 -2.95 -12.07 -6.91
N GLN A 51 -4.13 -12.68 -7.07
CA GLN A 51 -5.36 -11.95 -7.33
C GLN A 51 -5.77 -11.07 -6.14
N MET A 52 -5.67 -11.60 -4.91
CA MET A 52 -6.03 -10.86 -3.71
C MET A 52 -5.05 -9.73 -3.40
N THR A 53 -3.76 -9.94 -3.66
CA THR A 53 -2.73 -8.91 -3.55
C THR A 53 -2.98 -7.78 -4.56
N ALA A 54 -3.29 -8.11 -5.82
CA ALA A 54 -3.57 -7.09 -6.83
C ALA A 54 -4.79 -6.21 -6.45
N THR A 55 -5.87 -6.83 -5.96
CA THR A 55 -7.05 -6.09 -5.46
C THR A 55 -6.69 -5.21 -4.26
N TYR A 56 -5.86 -5.72 -3.34
CA TYR A 56 -5.38 -4.97 -2.19
C TYR A 56 -4.50 -3.79 -2.57
N ASP A 57 -3.59 -3.94 -3.53
CA ASP A 57 -2.71 -2.86 -3.98
C ASP A 57 -3.51 -1.74 -4.63
N ALA A 58 -4.55 -2.07 -5.40
CA ALA A 58 -5.48 -1.08 -5.96
C ALA A 58 -6.25 -0.33 -4.86
N LEU A 59 -6.72 -1.04 -3.83
CA LEU A 59 -7.39 -0.45 -2.67
C LEU A 59 -6.46 0.50 -1.90
N LYS A 60 -5.24 0.06 -1.61
CA LYS A 60 -4.22 0.86 -0.93
C LYS A 60 -3.91 2.12 -1.73
N LYS A 61 -3.69 1.99 -3.04
CA LYS A 61 -3.44 3.13 -3.93
C LYS A 61 -4.60 4.14 -3.85
N ASN A 62 -5.84 3.68 -3.93
CA ASN A 62 -7.01 4.55 -3.81
C ASN A 62 -7.05 5.28 -2.46
N PHE A 63 -6.77 4.60 -1.34
CA PHE A 63 -6.72 5.27 -0.04
C PHE A 63 -5.60 6.30 0.06
N VAL A 64 -4.40 5.99 -0.45
CA VAL A 64 -3.30 6.94 -0.54
C VAL A 64 -3.67 8.15 -1.39
N ASP A 65 -4.35 7.94 -2.53
CA ASP A 65 -4.77 9.02 -3.42
C ASP A 65 -5.83 9.92 -2.76
N VAL A 66 -6.83 9.35 -2.08
CA VAL A 66 -7.84 10.10 -1.32
C VAL A 66 -7.18 10.88 -0.16
N ALA A 67 -6.19 10.28 0.50
CA ALA A 67 -5.46 10.89 1.61
C ALA A 67 -4.59 12.10 1.19
N LYS A 68 -4.43 12.38 -0.11
CA LYS A 68 -3.71 13.57 -0.58
C LYS A 68 -4.40 14.88 -0.21
N THR A 69 -5.67 14.83 0.15
CA THR A 69 -6.46 16.01 0.57
C THR A 69 -6.86 15.91 2.04
N ALA A 70 -7.01 17.06 2.70
CA ALA A 70 -7.45 17.11 4.10
C ALA A 70 -8.87 16.57 4.28
N GLU A 71 -9.78 16.91 3.35
CA GLU A 71 -11.15 16.40 3.32
C GLU A 71 -11.19 14.88 3.14
N GLY A 72 -10.42 14.35 2.18
CA GLY A 72 -10.32 12.91 1.97
C GLY A 72 -9.77 12.17 3.19
N LYS A 73 -8.73 12.71 3.85
CA LYS A 73 -8.22 12.16 5.13
C LYS A 73 -9.29 12.13 6.22
N ALA A 74 -10.12 13.18 6.33
CA ALA A 74 -11.19 13.23 7.33
C ALA A 74 -12.26 12.14 7.12
N GLN A 75 -12.49 11.73 5.87
CA GLN A 75 -13.45 10.66 5.53
C GLN A 75 -12.87 9.26 5.70
N LEU A 76 -11.56 9.11 5.55
CA LEU A 76 -10.90 7.80 5.46
C LEU A 76 -11.02 6.96 6.73
N ASP A 77 -11.11 7.54 7.92
CA ASP A 77 -11.26 6.76 9.15
C ASP A 77 -12.52 5.87 9.12
N GLY A 78 -13.67 6.46 8.75
CA GLY A 78 -14.92 5.73 8.63
C GLY A 78 -14.91 4.72 7.48
N VAL A 79 -14.32 5.09 6.34
CA VAL A 79 -14.21 4.23 5.16
C VAL A 79 -13.37 3.00 5.44
N CYS A 80 -12.22 3.17 6.11
CA CYS A 80 -11.30 2.07 6.40
C CYS A 80 -11.86 1.11 7.43
N LYS A 81 -12.56 1.60 8.47
CA LYS A 81 -13.27 0.73 9.43
C LYS A 81 -14.35 -0.11 8.76
N GLN A 82 -15.16 0.50 7.89
CA GLN A 82 -16.20 -0.23 7.16
C GLN A 82 -15.60 -1.26 6.19
N THR A 83 -14.55 -0.87 5.47
CA THR A 83 -13.84 -1.79 4.57
C THR A 83 -13.23 -2.95 5.34
N ALA A 84 -12.61 -2.69 6.49
CA ALA A 84 -12.04 -3.71 7.36
C ALA A 84 -13.10 -4.70 7.85
N ALA A 85 -14.27 -4.22 8.26
CA ALA A 85 -15.38 -5.09 8.69
C ALA A 85 -15.82 -6.03 7.56
N LYS A 86 -16.02 -5.50 6.34
CA LYS A 86 -16.42 -6.31 5.17
C LYS A 86 -15.35 -7.35 4.82
N MET A 87 -14.08 -6.95 4.80
CA MET A 87 -12.97 -7.85 4.47
C MET A 87 -12.78 -8.93 5.55
N LYS A 88 -13.00 -8.58 6.82
CA LYS A 88 -12.99 -9.55 7.93
C LYS A 88 -14.05 -10.62 7.76
N GLU A 89 -15.26 -10.26 7.36
CA GLU A 89 -16.33 -11.22 7.08
C GLU A 89 -15.97 -12.13 5.90
N GLN A 90 -15.45 -11.56 4.81
CA GLN A 90 -15.03 -12.31 3.62
C GLN A 90 -13.91 -13.32 3.91
N LEU A 91 -13.02 -12.99 4.84
CA LEU A 91 -11.88 -13.81 5.22
C LEU A 91 -12.08 -14.55 6.55
N ALA A 92 -13.30 -14.59 7.09
CA ALA A 92 -13.58 -15.17 8.41
C ALA A 92 -13.12 -16.64 8.50
N GLY A 93 -13.25 -17.40 7.40
CA GLY A 93 -12.80 -18.80 7.33
C GLY A 93 -11.28 -19.01 7.36
N LEU A 94 -10.49 -17.94 7.18
CA LEU A 94 -9.02 -18.02 7.14
C LEU A 94 -8.36 -17.88 8.51
N ASN A 95 -9.14 -17.56 9.56
CA ASN A 95 -8.64 -17.32 10.92
C ASN A 95 -7.49 -16.28 10.96
N CYS A 96 -7.64 -15.19 10.20
CA CYS A 96 -6.73 -14.05 10.29
C CYS A 96 -6.79 -13.42 11.70
N ALA A 97 -5.67 -12.92 12.20
CA ALA A 97 -5.67 -12.02 13.36
C ALA A 97 -6.13 -10.63 12.91
N TRP A 98 -7.29 -10.16 13.40
CA TRP A 98 -7.90 -8.87 13.03
C TRP A 98 -7.83 -7.85 14.16
#